data_AF-A0A954FF98-F1
#
_entry.id   AF-A0A954FF98-F1
#
_cell.length_a   1.000
_cell.length_b   1.000
_cell.length_c   1.000
_cell.angle_alpha   90.00
_cell.angle_beta   90.00
_cell.angle_gamma   90.00
#
_symmetry.space_group_name_H-M   'P 1'
#
loop_
_entity.id
_entity.type
_entity.pdbx_description
1 polymer ?
#
loop_
_entity_poly.entity_id
_entity_poly.type
_entity_poly.pdbx_seq_one_letter_code
_entity_poly.pdbx_strand_id
1 'polypeptide(L)' 'TASVVWKMENHPSSLINGTLAWAFSSQHTGGAHFLLGDGGVRFLSENIDGTTYENLGKISDGNVIGEF' A
#
# COMPACT_ATOMS: atom_id res chain seq x y z
N THR A 1 10.22 13.39 8.54
CA THR A 1 9.90 11.97 8.83
C THR A 1 8.39 11.80 8.77
N ALA A 2 7.86 11.55 7.57
CA ALA A 2 6.47 11.12 7.44
C ALA A 2 6.42 9.64 7.81
N SER A 3 5.79 9.33 8.94
CA SER A 3 5.61 7.95 9.38
C SER A 3 4.53 7.30 8.50
N VAL A 4 4.86 6.18 7.88
CA VAL A 4 3.85 5.26 7.30
C VAL A 4 2.91 4.82 8.43
N VAL A 5 1.59 4.87 8.21
CA VAL A 5 0.59 4.51 9.24
C VAL A 5 0.65 3.02 9.59
N TRP A 6 1.03 2.17 8.64
CA TRP A 6 1.14 0.73 8.78
C TRP A 6 2.10 0.22 7.72
N LYS A 7 3.31 -0.16 8.11
CA LYS A 7 4.23 -1.11 7.44
C LYS A 7 4.21 -1.32 5.90
N MET A 8 3.75 -0.35 5.13
CA MET A 8 3.78 -0.25 3.67
C MET A 8 5.17 0.26 3.30
N GLU A 9 6.15 -0.61 3.40
CA GLU A 9 7.54 -0.32 3.02
C GLU A 9 7.77 -0.85 1.60
N ASN A 10 8.59 -0.16 0.80
CA ASN A 10 9.04 -0.63 -0.51
C ASN A 10 10.02 -1.80 -0.38
N HIS A 11 9.51 -2.94 0.08
CA HIS A 11 10.25 -4.18 0.26
C HIS A 11 9.32 -5.36 -0.05
N PRO A 12 9.75 -6.38 -0.80
CA PRO A 12 8.88 -7.45 -1.29
C PRO A 12 8.12 -8.19 -0.19
N SER A 13 8.69 -8.28 1.01
CA SER A 13 8.04 -8.94 2.13
C SER A 13 6.93 -8.10 2.79
N SER A 14 6.89 -6.78 2.54
CA SER A 14 5.95 -5.80 3.13
C SER A 14 4.80 -5.42 2.19
N LEU A 15 4.89 -5.80 0.91
CA LEU A 15 3.84 -5.60 -0.10
C LEU A 15 2.62 -6.48 0.18
N ILE A 16 1.53 -6.24 -0.56
CA ILE A 16 0.33 -7.08 -0.47
C ILE A 16 0.70 -8.53 -0.78
N ASN A 17 0.27 -9.46 0.09
CA ASN A 17 0.64 -10.88 0.04
C ASN A 17 2.14 -11.18 0.24
N GLY A 18 2.89 -10.23 0.80
CA GLY A 18 4.29 -10.43 1.20
C GLY A 18 4.46 -11.41 2.37
N THR A 19 5.71 -11.81 2.62
CA THR A 19 6.05 -12.83 3.62
C THR A 19 6.09 -12.34 5.07
N LEU A 20 5.95 -11.03 5.33
CA LEU A 20 5.91 -10.52 6.70
C LEU A 20 4.55 -10.74 7.34
N ALA A 21 4.56 -11.13 8.62
CA ALA A 21 3.34 -11.39 9.39
C ALA A 21 2.39 -10.19 9.52
N TRP A 22 2.89 -8.99 9.23
CA TRP A 22 2.17 -7.71 9.29
C TRP A 22 1.98 -7.07 7.91
N ALA A 23 2.31 -7.78 6.83
CA ALA A 23 1.93 -7.34 5.50
C ALA A 23 0.42 -7.46 5.34
N PHE A 24 -0.19 -6.53 4.59
CA PHE A 24 -1.57 -6.70 4.16
C PHE A 24 -1.65 -7.92 3.25
N SER A 25 -2.69 -8.74 3.40
CA SER A 25 -2.86 -9.95 2.59
C SER A 25 -4.33 -10.24 2.33
N SER A 26 -4.60 -10.83 1.17
CA SER A 26 -5.91 -11.26 0.71
C SER A 26 -5.78 -12.60 0.01
N GLN A 27 -6.71 -13.52 0.28
CA GLN A 27 -6.77 -14.81 -0.42
C GLN A 27 -7.31 -14.69 -1.86
N HIS A 28 -7.87 -13.54 -2.22
CA HIS A 28 -8.28 -13.26 -3.59
C HIS A 28 -7.05 -13.01 -4.45
N THR A 29 -7.03 -13.60 -5.64
CA THR A 29 -5.93 -13.43 -6.60
C THR A 29 -5.79 -11.97 -7.02
N GLY A 30 -4.54 -11.52 -7.10
CA GLY A 30 -4.19 -10.25 -7.75
C GLY A 30 -4.16 -9.04 -6.82
N GLY A 31 -4.66 -9.09 -5.58
CA GLY A 31 -4.59 -7.96 -4.65
C GLY A 31 -5.72 -7.85 -3.62
N ALA A 32 -5.95 -6.63 -3.13
CA ALA A 32 -6.96 -6.34 -2.11
C ALA A 32 -7.58 -4.95 -2.28
N HIS A 33 -8.78 -4.76 -1.73
CA HIS A 33 -9.45 -3.45 -1.70
C HIS A 33 -9.03 -2.65 -0.47
N PHE A 34 -8.68 -1.38 -0.67
CA PHE A 34 -8.28 -0.46 0.39
C PHE A 34 -9.20 0.77 0.41
N LEU A 35 -9.56 1.21 1.62
CA LEU A 35 -10.22 2.48 1.85
C LEU A 35 -9.17 3.59 1.94
N LEU A 36 -9.34 4.63 1.14
CA LEU A 36 -8.49 5.81 1.12
C LEU A 36 -9.01 6.87 2.10
N GLY A 37 -8.15 7.84 2.45
CA GLY A 37 -8.49 8.91 3.39
C GLY A 37 -9.63 9.85 2.93
N ASP A 38 -9.91 9.89 1.64
CA ASP A 38 -11.04 10.62 1.03
C ASP A 38 -12.35 9.83 1.03
N GLY A 39 -12.35 8.60 1.55
CA GLY A 39 -13.54 7.73 1.64
C GLY A 39 -13.78 6.86 0.41
N GLY A 40 -12.96 6.99 -0.64
CA GLY A 40 -12.99 6.11 -1.81
C GLY A 40 -12.40 4.73 -1.50
N VAL A 41 -12.98 3.68 -2.09
CA VAL A 41 -12.40 2.33 -2.05
C VAL A 41 -11.78 2.03 -3.41
N ARG A 42 -10.52 1.59 -3.41
CA ARG A 42 -9.80 1.21 -4.64
C ARG A 42 -9.19 -0.18 -4.49
N PHE A 43 -9.12 -0.90 -5.60
CA PHE A 43 -8.38 -2.15 -5.66
C PHE A 43 -6.89 -1.87 -5.86
N LEU A 44 -6.04 -2.38 -4.98
CA LEU A 44 -4.59 -2.33 -5.12
C LEU A 44 -4.09 -3.70 -5.54
N SER A 45 -3.33 -3.73 -6.64
CA SER A 45 -2.68 -4.92 -7.16
C SER A 45 -1.58 -5.41 -6.20
N GLU A 46 -1.42 -6.72 -6.05
CA GLU A 46 -0.25 -7.30 -5.37
C GLU A 46 1.07 -7.04 -6.10
N ASN A 47 0.98 -6.65 -7.37
CA ASN A 47 2.11 -6.27 -8.22
C ASN A 47 2.28 -4.74 -8.35
N ILE A 48 1.62 -3.96 -7.50
CA ILE A 48 1.78 -2.50 -7.47
C ILE A 48 3.26 -2.11 -7.29
N ASP A 49 3.66 -1.00 -7.90
CA ASP A 49 4.97 -0.41 -7.63
C ASP A 49 5.13 -0.12 -6.13
N GLY A 50 6.20 -0.65 -5.53
CA GLY A 50 6.40 -0.57 -4.08
C GLY A 50 6.63 0.85 -3.58
N THR A 51 7.12 1.77 -4.41
CA THR A 51 7.25 3.19 -4.05
C THR A 51 5.88 3.86 -3.99
N THR A 52 5.02 3.57 -4.96
CA THR A 52 3.63 4.03 -5.00
C THR A 52 2.86 3.51 -3.78
N TYR A 53 2.99 2.22 -3.48
CA TYR A 53 2.38 1.59 -2.31
C TYR A 53 2.84 2.22 -0.99
N GLU A 54 4.14 2.45 -0.85
CA GLU A 54 4.70 3.11 0.33
C GLU A 54 4.20 4.55 0.48
N ASN A 55 4.17 5.32 -0.61
CA ASN A 55 3.70 6.71 -0.59
C ASN A 55 2.19 6.79 -0.27
N LEU A 56 1.37 5.82 -0.69
CA LEU A 56 -0.05 5.76 -0.32
C LEU A 56 -0.26 5.65 1.19
N GLY A 57 0.66 5.01 1.91
CA GLY A 57 0.62 4.86 3.37
C GLY A 57 1.26 6.00 4.15
N LYS A 58 1.97 6.93 3.48
CA LYS A 58 2.66 8.06 4.12
C LYS A 58 1.75 9.27 4.23
N ILE A 59 1.65 9.81 5.43
CA ILE A 59 0.89 11.02 5.70
C ILE A 59 1.86 12.19 5.74
N SER A 60 1.54 13.28 5.03
CA SER A 60 2.32 14.53 5.04
C SER A 60 3.76 14.38 4.54
N ASP A 61 4.01 13.50 3.57
CA ASP A 61 5.33 13.36 2.93
C ASP A 61 5.60 14.37 1.81
N GLY A 62 4.56 15.04 1.32
CA GLY A 62 4.64 16.02 0.23
C GLY A 62 4.69 15.40 -1.17
N ASN A 63 4.54 14.08 -1.29
CA ASN A 63 4.55 13.39 -2.58
C ASN A 63 3.17 13.43 -3.23
N VAL A 64 3.12 13.77 -4.51
CA VAL A 64 1.90 13.67 -5.32
C VAL A 64 1.85 12.26 -5.93
N ILE A 65 0.80 11.52 -5.62
CA ILE A 65 0.57 10.18 -6.18
C ILE A 65 -0.37 10.34 -7.39
N GLY A 66 0.05 9.78 -8.53
CA GLY A 66 -0.75 9.77 -9.76
C GLY A 66 -1.90 8.75 -9.70
N GLU A 67 -2.33 8.30 -10.87
CA GLU A 67 -3.24 7.15 -10.98
C GLU A 67 -2.45 5.85 -10.72
N PHE A 68 -3.06 4.92 -9.99
CA PHE A 68 -2.45 3.66 -9.52
C PHE A 68 -3.48 2.53 -9.49
#